data_AF-A0A350CQV9-F1
#
_entry.id   AF-A0A350CQV9-F1
#
_cell.length_a   1.000
_cell.length_b   1.000
_cell.length_c   1.000
_cell.angle_alpha   90.00
_cell.angle_beta   90.00
_cell.angle_gamma   90.00
#
_symmetry.space_group_name_H-M   'P 1'
#
loop_
_entity.id
_entity.type
_entity.pdbx_description
1 polymer ?
#
loop_
_entity_poly.entity_id
_entity_poly.type
_entity_poly.pdbx_seq_one_letter_code
_entity_poly.pdbx_strand_id
1 'polypeptide(L)'
;MSLAPNYFTLSTASHLGQLLKTTRKRHKITQAALAVHVGVSQNRLSHLENHPEEISVKQLLSWCSALELELKLGERDTSAASSSAEW
;
A
#
# COMPACT_ATOMS: atom_id res chain seq x y z
N MET A 1 23.47 -9.49 8.66
CA MET A 1 22.84 -8.37 7.90
C MET A 1 21.37 -8.40 8.27
N SER A 2 20.86 -7.34 8.91
CA SER A 2 19.49 -7.34 9.44
C SER A 2 18.48 -7.38 8.29
N LEU A 3 17.69 -8.45 8.22
CA LEU A 3 16.60 -8.65 7.26
C LEU A 3 15.30 -8.03 7.80
N ALA A 4 15.38 -6.87 8.47
CA ALA A 4 14.20 -6.22 8.97
C ALA A 4 13.38 -5.69 7.76
N PRO A 5 12.11 -6.09 7.62
CA PRO A 5 11.24 -5.52 6.61
C PRO A 5 11.13 -4.00 6.79
N ASN A 6 11.25 -3.25 5.70
CA ASN A 6 11.03 -1.81 5.70
C ASN A 6 9.54 -1.52 5.69
N TYR A 7 9.06 -0.81 6.72
CA TYR A 7 7.68 -0.35 6.82
C TYR A 7 7.55 1.09 6.34
N PHE A 8 6.47 1.40 5.64
CA PHE A 8 6.14 2.75 5.18
C PHE A 8 4.89 3.25 5.89
N THR A 9 4.98 4.42 6.51
CA THR A 9 3.82 5.08 7.14
C THR A 9 2.88 5.63 6.08
N LEU A 10 1.64 5.16 6.08
CA LEU A 10 0.60 5.62 5.18
C LEU A 10 -0.24 6.71 5.87
N SER A 11 -0.11 7.96 5.40
CA SER A 11 -0.90 9.10 5.90
C SER A 11 -2.04 9.50 4.95
N THR A 12 -1.99 9.05 3.69
CA THR A 12 -2.98 9.36 2.65
C THR A 12 -3.19 8.16 1.73
N ALA A 13 -4.33 8.12 1.03
CA ALA A 13 -4.59 7.10 -0.01
C ALA A 13 -3.55 7.17 -1.14
N SER A 14 -3.07 8.37 -1.50
CA SER A 14 -2.05 8.54 -2.54
C SER A 14 -0.73 7.85 -2.20
N HIS A 15 -0.29 7.88 -0.93
CA HIS A 15 0.90 7.14 -0.49
C HIS A 15 0.73 5.63 -0.72
N LEU A 16 -0.47 5.10 -0.43
CA LEU A 16 -0.79 3.70 -0.66
C LEU A 16 -0.74 3.37 -2.16
N GLY A 17 -1.39 4.16 -3.00
CA GLY A 17 -1.38 3.98 -4.46
C GLY A 17 0.04 3.97 -5.04
N GLN A 18 0.90 4.90 -4.60
CA GLN A 18 2.30 4.94 -5.00
C GLN A 18 3.09 3.71 -4.55
N LEU A 19 2.95 3.30 -3.28
CA LEU A 19 3.61 2.10 -2.74
C LEU A 19 3.23 0.85 -3.53
N LEU A 20 1.95 0.67 -3.80
CA LEU A 20 1.43 -0.48 -4.55
C LEU A 20 1.94 -0.49 -6.00
N LYS A 21 1.84 0.64 -6.70
CA LYS A 21 2.28 0.78 -8.11
C LYS A 21 3.79 0.59 -8.27
N THR A 22 4.58 1.18 -7.37
CA THR A 22 6.04 1.05 -7.38
C THR A 22 6.49 -0.37 -7.05
N THR A 23 5.84 -1.03 -6.08
CA THR A 23 6.13 -2.43 -5.76
C THR A 23 5.80 -3.35 -6.93
N ARG A 24 4.64 -3.19 -7.57
CA ARG A 24 4.29 -3.95 -8.78
C ARG A 24 5.35 -3.81 -9.87
N LYS A 25 5.77 -2.57 -10.16
CA LYS A 25 6.82 -2.30 -11.16
C LYS A 25 8.16 -2.92 -10.79
N ARG A 26 8.56 -2.84 -9.51
CA ARG A 26 9.78 -3.45 -8.99
C ARG A 26 9.76 -4.98 -9.12
N HIS A 27 8.60 -5.60 -8.91
CA HIS A 27 8.39 -7.04 -9.09
C HIS A 27 8.17 -7.44 -10.57
N LYS A 28 8.22 -6.47 -11.49
CA LYS A 28 8.01 -6.67 -12.94
C LYS A 28 6.68 -7.33 -13.30
N ILE A 29 5.66 -7.16 -12.45
CA ILE A 29 4.30 -7.68 -12.69
C ILE A 29 3.55 -6.68 -13.58
N THR A 30 2.90 -7.15 -14.64
CA THR A 30 2.08 -6.28 -15.50
C THR A 30 0.76 -5.93 -14.82
N GLN A 31 0.10 -4.85 -15.26
CA GLN A 31 -1.25 -4.53 -14.79
C GLN A 31 -2.23 -5.67 -15.12
N ALA A 32 -2.12 -6.29 -16.31
CA ALA A 32 -2.99 -7.40 -16.69
C ALA A 32 -2.80 -8.60 -15.75
N ALA A 33 -1.56 -8.96 -15.43
CA ALA A 33 -1.27 -10.06 -14.52
C ALA A 33 -1.82 -9.80 -13.11
N LEU A 34 -1.57 -8.61 -12.54
CA LEU A 34 -2.10 -8.26 -11.22
C LEU A 34 -3.63 -8.22 -11.22
N ALA A 35 -4.27 -7.74 -12.29
CA ALA A 35 -5.72 -7.66 -12.40
C ALA A 35 -6.38 -9.05 -12.31
N VAL A 36 -5.77 -10.09 -12.90
CA VAL A 36 -6.22 -11.48 -12.77
C VAL A 36 -6.20 -11.95 -11.31
N HIS A 37 -5.11 -11.69 -10.58
CA HIS A 37 -5.00 -12.05 -9.16
C HIS A 37 -6.03 -11.32 -8.28
N VAL A 38 -6.33 -10.06 -8.61
CA VAL A 38 -7.27 -9.21 -7.86
C VAL A 38 -8.73 -9.48 -8.24
N GLY A 39 -8.98 -10.17 -9.36
CA GLY A 39 -10.32 -10.46 -9.87
C GLY A 39 -11.00 -9.24 -10.49
N VAL A 40 -10.24 -8.37 -11.17
CA VAL A 40 -10.73 -7.18 -11.88
C VAL A 40 -10.21 -7.13 -13.31
N SER A 41 -10.77 -6.24 -14.15
CA SER A 41 -10.19 -5.99 -15.48
C SER A 41 -8.89 -5.17 -15.37
N GLN A 42 -8.00 -5.29 -16.36
CA GLN A 42 -6.80 -4.44 -16.44
C GLN A 42 -7.14 -2.95 -16.40
N ASN A 43 -8.19 -2.52 -17.10
CA ASN A 43 -8.63 -1.13 -17.10
C ASN A 43 -9.04 -0.68 -15.70
N ARG A 44 -9.81 -1.50 -14.97
CA ARG A 44 -10.18 -1.20 -13.58
C ARG A 44 -8.95 -1.16 -12.68
N LEU A 45 -7.98 -2.06 -12.86
CA LEU A 45 -6.73 -2.00 -12.11
C LEU A 45 -5.95 -0.70 -12.39
N SER A 46 -5.86 -0.28 -13.65
CA SER A 46 -5.22 0.99 -14.02
C SER A 46 -5.94 2.19 -13.41
N HIS A 47 -7.27 2.17 -13.34
CA HIS A 47 -8.05 3.18 -12.63
C HIS A 47 -7.69 3.20 -11.13
N LEU A 48 -7.72 2.04 -10.46
CA LEU A 48 -7.39 1.92 -9.05
C LEU A 48 -5.94 2.34 -8.72
N GLU A 49 -4.99 2.15 -9.64
CA GLU A 49 -3.61 2.66 -9.49
C GLU A 49 -3.53 4.19 -9.44
N ASN A 50 -4.49 4.90 -10.03
CA ASN A 50 -4.55 6.35 -10.06
C ASN A 50 -5.56 6.93 -9.05
N HIS A 51 -6.52 6.11 -8.60
CA HIS A 51 -7.59 6.43 -7.65
C HIS A 51 -7.58 5.46 -6.45
N PRO A 52 -6.53 5.49 -5.61
CA PRO A 52 -6.37 4.54 -4.51
C PRO A 52 -7.47 4.65 -3.43
N GLU A 53 -8.18 5.77 -3.36
CA GLU A 53 -9.35 5.98 -2.49
C GLU A 53 -10.53 5.06 -2.82
N GLU A 54 -10.60 4.54 -4.06
CA GLU A 54 -11.63 3.60 -4.48
C GLU A 54 -11.25 2.13 -4.21
N ILE A 55 -10.05 1.86 -3.70
CA ILE A 55 -9.62 0.51 -3.39
C ILE A 55 -10.38 0.02 -2.16
N SER A 56 -11.21 -1.00 -2.34
CA SER A 56 -11.84 -1.69 -1.20
C SER A 56 -10.78 -2.42 -0.38
N VAL A 57 -11.03 -2.61 0.92
CA VAL A 57 -10.13 -3.38 1.80
C VAL A 57 -9.87 -4.78 1.25
N LYS A 58 -10.88 -5.44 0.67
CA LYS A 58 -10.72 -6.73 0.00
C LYS A 58 -9.68 -6.66 -1.12
N GLN A 59 -9.77 -5.67 -2.00
CA GLN A 59 -8.81 -5.48 -3.08
C GLN A 59 -7.43 -5.15 -2.55
N LEU A 60 -7.32 -4.29 -1.53
CA LEU A 60 -6.05 -4.00 -0.88
C LEU A 60 -5.36 -5.28 -0.39
N LEU A 61 -6.08 -6.16 0.30
CA LEU A 61 -5.54 -7.43 0.77
C LEU A 61 -5.16 -8.37 -0.39
N SER A 62 -5.94 -8.41 -1.47
CA SER A 62 -5.58 -9.14 -2.70
C SER A 62 -4.29 -8.60 -3.34
N TRP A 63 -4.12 -7.27 -3.39
CA TRP A 63 -2.88 -6.66 -3.90
C TRP A 63 -1.70 -7.00 -2.99
N CYS A 64 -1.88 -6.94 -1.67
CA CYS A 64 -0.84 -7.31 -0.72
C CYS A 64 -0.37 -8.76 -0.94
N SER A 65 -1.31 -9.70 -1.08
CA SER A 65 -0.99 -11.10 -1.37
C SER A 65 -0.25 -11.26 -2.71
N ALA A 66 -0.68 -10.59 -3.77
CA ALA A 66 -0.08 -10.72 -5.10
C ALA A 66 1.29 -10.04 -5.23
N LEU A 67 1.55 -9.02 -4.42
CA LEU A 67 2.79 -8.23 -4.44
C LEU A 67 3.77 -8.61 -3.32
N GLU A 68 3.47 -9.68 -2.56
CA GLU A 68 4.25 -10.11 -1.39
C GLU A 68 4.47 -8.96 -0.37
N LEU A 69 3.43 -8.14 -0.18
CA LEU A 69 3.40 -7.08 0.83
C LEU A 69 2.68 -7.54 2.08
N GLU A 70 3.15 -7.07 3.23
CA GLU A 70 2.52 -7.26 4.52
C GLU A 70 1.87 -5.95 5.00
N LEU A 71 0.59 -5.99 5.36
CA LEU A 71 -0.12 -4.85 5.95
C LEU A 71 -0.04 -4.94 7.47
N LYS A 72 0.57 -3.94 8.11
CA LYS A 72 0.54 -3.77 9.57
C LYS A 72 -0.25 -2.52 9.95
N LEU A 73 -1.00 -2.64 11.03
CA LEU A 73 -1.60 -1.51 11.72
C LEU A 73 -0.83 -1.27 13.01
N GLY A 74 -0.59 -0.01 13.33
CA GLY A 74 0.06 0.41 14.56
C GLY A 74 -0.57 1.70 15.05
N GLU A 75 -0.48 1.94 16.35
CA GLU A 75 -0.88 3.21 16.93
C GLU A 75 0.07 4.32 16.46
N ARG A 76 -0.45 5.54 16.34
CA ARG A 76 0.39 6.70 16.01
C ARG A 76 1.33 6.96 17.20
N ASP A 77 2.61 7.20 16.91
CA ASP A 77 3.52 7.71 17.93
C ASP A 77 3.04 9.09 18.41
N THR A 78 2.52 9.14 19.63
CA THR A 78 2.11 10.37 20.32
C THR A 78 3.20 10.87 21.27
N SER A 79 4.33 10.17 21.36
CA SER A 79 5.42 10.50 22.29
C SER A 79 6.06 11.86 21.96
N ALA A 80 6.01 12.29 20.69
CA ALA A 80 6.48 13.61 20.27
C ALA A 80 5.52 14.77 20.62
N ALA A 81 4.27 14.51 20.98
CA ALA A 81 3.29 15.55 21.32
C ALA A 81 3.36 15.97 22.81
N SER A 82 3.83 15.09 23.70
CA SER A 82 3.98 15.40 25.13
C SER A 82 5.13 16.35 25.44
N SER A 83 6.17 16.42 24.59
CA SER A 83 7.33 17.30 24.80
C SER A 83 7.13 18.74 24.33
N SER A 84 6.00 19.04 23.66
CA SER A 84 5.67 20.40 23.20
C SER A 84 4.74 21.16 24.16
N ALA A 85 4.24 20.53 25.22
CA ALA A 85 3.30 21.12 26.17
C ALA A 85 3.95 21.68 27.45
N GLU A 86 5.28 21.69 27.52
CA GLU A 86 6.04 22.29 28.62
C GLU A 86 6.73 23.59 28.14
N TRP A 87 5.95 24.64 27.85
CA TRP A 87 6.44 26.03 27.80
C TRP A 87 5.34 27.00 28.26
#